data_AF-K4GX76-F1
#
_entry.id   AF-K4GX76-F1
#
_cell.length_a   1.000
_cell.length_b   1.000
_cell.length_c   1.000
_cell.angle_alpha   90.00
_cell.angle_beta   90.00
_cell.angle_gamma   90.00
#
_symmetry.space_group_name_H-M   'P 1'
#
loop_
_entity.id
_entity.type
_entity.pdbx_description
1 polymer ?
#
loop_
_entity_poly.entity_id
_entity_poly.type
_entity_poly.pdbx_seq_one_letter_code
_entity_poly.pdbx_strand_id
1 'polypeptide(L)'
;MHLEPSDCHKKHDDEVHAHCEVFPNSNVADGDDIRGAIHLLQKGDDPVEIHIALNGFDMTKENPKHSHGFHVHQYGDTSNSCDSLGSHFNPSRSSHGAKDAHTRHVGDLGNIDCDMNGNIDYKMTDETISLHGENSLIGRSIAIHEGPDDLGMGGDAGSLKGGNAGPKVACCVIALADPTHDHLHSFNSDDQEGVAKHEGHTGLHIHEVKP
;
A
#
# COMPACT_ATOMS: atom_id res chain seq x y z
N MET A 1 50.59 18.83 -4.13
CA MET A 1 49.48 17.92 -4.47
C MET A 1 48.32 18.30 -3.58
N HIS A 2 47.43 19.15 -4.07
CA HIS A 2 46.12 19.36 -3.45
C HIS A 2 45.32 18.09 -3.77
N LEU A 3 44.85 17.40 -2.73
CA LEU A 3 43.86 16.35 -2.89
C LEU A 3 42.52 17.08 -3.01
N GLU A 4 41.99 17.11 -4.23
CA GLU A 4 40.60 17.49 -4.47
C GLU A 4 39.69 16.57 -3.64
N PRO A 5 38.68 17.10 -2.91
CA PRO A 5 37.67 16.26 -2.29
C PRO A 5 36.99 15.44 -3.39
N SER A 6 37.04 14.11 -3.26
CA SER A 6 36.28 13.21 -4.10
C SER A 6 34.81 13.63 -4.10
N ASP A 7 34.27 13.91 -5.28
CA ASP A 7 32.84 14.07 -5.56
C ASP A 7 32.03 12.91 -4.97
N CYS A 8 31.59 13.06 -3.72
CA CYS A 8 30.53 12.27 -3.13
C CYS A 8 29.14 12.81 -3.53
N HIS A 9 29.08 13.93 -4.26
CA HIS A 9 27.85 14.49 -4.82
C HIS A 9 27.63 14.02 -6.26
N LYS A 10 27.72 12.71 -6.50
CA LYS A 10 26.94 12.17 -7.60
C LYS A 10 25.49 12.30 -7.17
N LYS A 11 24.82 13.35 -7.67
CA LYS A 11 23.37 13.43 -7.78
C LYS A 11 22.90 12.16 -8.50
N HIS A 12 22.75 11.07 -7.75
CA HIS A 12 21.72 10.11 -8.11
C HIS A 12 20.43 10.86 -7.83
N ASP A 13 19.62 11.01 -8.88
CA ASP A 13 18.40 11.79 -8.94
C ASP A 13 17.64 11.78 -7.61
N ASP A 14 17.08 12.93 -7.22
CA ASP A 14 16.25 13.13 -6.00
C ASP A 14 14.94 12.31 -6.04
N GLU A 15 14.88 11.25 -6.84
CA GLU A 15 13.76 10.40 -7.11
C GLU A 15 13.76 9.19 -6.17
N VAL A 16 12.68 9.04 -5.41
CA VAL A 16 12.45 7.90 -4.51
C VAL A 16 11.30 7.08 -5.06
N HIS A 17 11.57 5.80 -5.27
CA HIS A 17 10.55 4.81 -5.64
C HIS A 17 10.20 3.95 -4.43
N ALA A 18 8.92 3.63 -4.31
CA ALA A 18 8.44 2.66 -3.35
C ALA A 18 7.44 1.70 -3.98
N HIS A 19 7.39 0.48 -3.46
CA HIS A 19 6.51 -0.58 -3.92
C HIS A 19 5.81 -1.23 -2.73
N CYS A 20 4.58 -1.67 -2.95
CA CYS A 20 3.70 -2.23 -1.95
C CYS A 20 2.91 -3.37 -2.60
N GLU A 21 3.27 -4.62 -2.30
CA GLU A 21 2.57 -5.80 -2.82
C GLU A 21 1.36 -6.13 -1.95
N VAL A 22 0.16 -6.00 -2.52
CA VAL A 22 -1.12 -6.13 -1.82
C VAL A 22 -1.51 -7.60 -1.67
N PHE A 23 -1.83 -7.97 -0.44
CA PHE A 23 -2.34 -9.28 -0.09
C PHE A 23 -3.65 -9.15 0.73
N PRO A 24 -4.55 -10.15 0.64
CA PRO A 24 -5.83 -10.11 1.33
C PRO A 24 -5.67 -10.28 2.85
N ASN A 25 -6.56 -9.64 3.61
CA ASN A 25 -6.62 -9.82 5.05
C ASN A 25 -7.23 -11.18 5.41
N SER A 26 -6.36 -12.14 5.76
CA SER A 26 -6.75 -13.48 6.21
C SER A 26 -7.70 -13.54 7.42
N ASN A 27 -7.91 -12.43 8.13
CA ASN A 27 -8.79 -12.38 9.31
C ASN A 27 -10.23 -11.95 8.97
N VAL A 28 -10.51 -11.52 7.74
CA VAL A 28 -11.86 -11.18 7.29
C VAL A 28 -12.53 -12.44 6.73
N ALA A 29 -13.57 -12.92 7.42
CA ALA A 29 -14.36 -14.05 6.95
C ALA A 29 -15.05 -13.68 5.62
N ASP A 30 -15.04 -14.62 4.68
CA ASP A 30 -15.55 -14.42 3.32
C ASP A 30 -14.94 -13.18 2.64
N GLY A 31 -13.72 -12.76 3.01
CA GLY A 31 -13.03 -11.62 2.42
C GLY A 31 -12.71 -11.82 0.93
N ASP A 32 -12.65 -10.71 0.20
CA ASP A 32 -12.22 -10.71 -1.21
C ASP A 32 -10.75 -11.12 -1.32
N ASP A 33 -10.37 -11.84 -2.39
CA ASP A 33 -8.96 -12.19 -2.68
C ASP A 33 -8.26 -11.03 -3.39
N ILE A 34 -8.28 -9.83 -2.78
CA ILE A 34 -7.71 -8.62 -3.37
C ILE A 34 -6.19 -8.73 -3.42
N ARG A 35 -5.64 -8.61 -4.62
CA ARG A 35 -4.21 -8.72 -4.91
C ARG A 35 -3.76 -7.66 -5.89
N GLY A 36 -2.46 -7.44 -5.95
CA GLY A 36 -1.82 -6.58 -6.95
C GLY A 36 -0.69 -5.77 -6.33
N ALA A 37 -0.43 -4.61 -6.90
CA ALA A 37 0.65 -3.75 -6.47
C ALA A 37 0.25 -2.28 -6.47
N ILE A 38 0.91 -1.54 -5.57
CA ILE A 38 0.88 -0.09 -5.55
C ILE A 38 2.32 0.40 -5.65
N HIS A 39 2.57 1.27 -6.61
CA HIS A 39 3.87 1.93 -6.78
C HIS A 39 3.74 3.41 -6.43
N LEU A 40 4.69 3.92 -5.66
CA LEU A 40 4.78 5.32 -5.28
C LEU A 40 6.07 5.92 -5.81
N LEU A 41 6.01 7.17 -6.26
CA LEU A 41 7.12 7.91 -6.81
C LEU A 41 7.13 9.32 -6.23
N GLN A 42 8.28 9.77 -5.75
CA GLN A 42 8.49 11.17 -5.35
C GLN A 42 9.78 11.71 -5.93
N LYS A 43 9.74 12.87 -6.61
CA LYS A 43 10.91 13.56 -7.15
C LYS A 43 11.20 14.80 -6.31
N GLY A 44 12.31 14.82 -5.58
CA GLY A 44 12.63 15.90 -4.65
C GLY A 44 11.49 16.15 -3.68
N ASP A 45 10.98 17.37 -3.67
CA ASP A 45 9.84 17.80 -2.85
C ASP A 45 8.52 17.84 -3.62
N ASP A 46 8.46 17.26 -4.83
CA ASP A 46 7.23 17.18 -5.61
C ASP A 46 6.16 16.32 -4.89
N PRO A 47 4.87 16.48 -5.22
CA PRO A 47 3.82 15.59 -4.76
C PRO A 47 4.13 14.13 -5.07
N VAL A 48 3.67 13.22 -4.21
CA VAL A 48 3.85 11.79 -4.44
C VAL A 48 2.85 11.33 -5.48
N GLU A 49 3.35 10.72 -6.56
CA GLU A 49 2.54 9.99 -7.52
C GLU A 49 2.30 8.57 -7.03
N ILE A 50 1.06 8.11 -7.05
CA ILE A 50 0.64 6.77 -6.65
C ILE A 50 -0.02 6.11 -7.85
N HIS A 51 0.49 4.97 -8.28
CA HIS A 51 -0.15 4.11 -9.27
C HIS A 51 -0.63 2.84 -8.58
N ILE A 52 -1.93 2.59 -8.68
CA ILE A 52 -2.65 1.48 -8.05
C ILE A 52 -3.05 0.51 -9.16
N ALA A 53 -2.63 -0.75 -9.06
CA ALA A 53 -3.03 -1.83 -9.96
C ALA A 53 -3.47 -3.04 -9.12
N LEU A 54 -4.78 -3.23 -8.95
CA LEU A 54 -5.38 -4.24 -8.08
C LEU A 54 -6.49 -5.00 -8.82
N ASN A 55 -6.73 -6.23 -8.39
CA ASN A 55 -7.83 -7.08 -8.84
C ASN A 55 -8.38 -7.90 -7.67
N GLY A 56 -9.44 -8.66 -7.93
CA GLY A 56 -9.99 -9.63 -6.97
C GLY A 56 -11.11 -9.09 -6.09
N PHE A 57 -11.65 -7.91 -6.38
CA PHE A 57 -12.83 -7.36 -5.70
C PHE A 57 -14.09 -8.14 -6.09
N ASP A 58 -14.90 -8.54 -5.11
CA ASP A 58 -16.13 -9.29 -5.34
C ASP A 58 -17.29 -8.36 -5.69
N MET A 59 -17.61 -8.32 -6.98
CA MET A 59 -18.67 -7.48 -7.53
C MET A 59 -20.09 -7.94 -7.18
N THR A 60 -20.24 -9.09 -6.50
CA THR A 60 -21.55 -9.61 -6.08
C THR A 60 -21.98 -9.12 -4.70
N LYS A 61 -21.05 -8.57 -3.91
CA LYS A 61 -21.34 -8.06 -2.55
C LYS A 61 -22.08 -6.72 -2.60
N GLU A 62 -22.85 -6.44 -1.55
CA GLU A 62 -23.60 -5.18 -1.41
C GLU A 62 -22.65 -3.99 -1.12
N ASN A 63 -21.93 -3.53 -2.14
CA ASN A 63 -21.25 -2.23 -2.17
C ASN A 63 -21.66 -1.52 -3.47
N PRO A 64 -22.75 -0.72 -3.47
CA PRO A 64 -23.39 -0.24 -4.70
C PRO A 64 -22.52 0.71 -5.54
N LYS A 65 -21.42 1.22 -4.99
CA LYS A 65 -20.44 2.03 -5.72
C LYS A 65 -19.13 1.28 -5.99
N HIS A 66 -18.98 0.09 -5.43
CA HIS A 66 -17.73 -0.67 -5.37
C HIS A 66 -16.53 0.21 -5.04
N SER A 67 -16.75 1.03 -4.00
CA SER A 67 -15.86 2.08 -3.54
C SER A 67 -15.29 1.68 -2.19
N HIS A 68 -13.99 1.87 -2.02
CA HIS A 68 -13.23 1.34 -0.90
C HIS A 68 -12.35 2.42 -0.28
N GLY A 69 -12.45 2.59 1.05
CA GLY A 69 -11.56 3.48 1.78
C GLY A 69 -10.11 3.02 1.64
N PHE A 70 -9.21 3.98 1.42
CA PHE A 70 -7.81 3.74 1.07
C PHE A 70 -6.91 4.63 1.91
N HIS A 71 -6.13 4.01 2.80
CA HIS A 71 -5.42 4.75 3.83
C HIS A 71 -4.01 4.22 4.06
N VAL A 72 -3.10 5.12 4.40
CA VAL A 72 -1.82 4.77 4.99
C VAL A 72 -2.00 4.62 6.50
N HIS A 73 -1.59 3.48 7.04
CA HIS A 73 -1.62 3.16 8.45
C HIS A 73 -0.25 3.32 9.10
N GLN A 74 -0.25 3.47 10.43
CA GLN A 74 0.92 3.87 11.20
C GLN A 74 2.11 2.89 11.10
N TYR A 75 1.84 1.59 11.07
CA TYR A 75 2.85 0.54 11.17
C TYR A 75 2.80 -0.41 9.97
N GLY A 76 3.96 -0.77 9.42
CA GLY A 76 4.10 -1.92 8.52
C GLY A 76 4.13 -3.28 9.26
N ASP A 77 3.42 -3.40 10.38
CA ASP A 77 3.38 -4.63 11.18
C ASP A 77 2.26 -5.55 10.69
N THR A 78 2.63 -6.59 9.96
CA THR A 78 1.70 -7.59 9.41
C THR A 78 1.68 -8.90 10.22
N SER A 79 2.19 -8.88 11.47
CA SER A 79 2.24 -10.06 12.35
C SER A 79 0.88 -10.68 12.66
N ASN A 80 -0.20 -9.88 12.57
CA ASN A 80 -1.59 -10.34 12.61
C ASN A 80 -2.32 -9.88 11.34
N SER A 81 -1.75 -10.20 10.17
CA SER A 81 -2.30 -9.78 8.88
C SER A 81 -2.50 -8.26 8.85
N CYS A 82 -3.62 -7.77 8.30
CA CYS A 82 -3.89 -6.34 8.26
C CYS A 82 -4.35 -5.76 9.61
N ASP A 83 -4.56 -6.55 10.66
CA ASP A 83 -5.13 -6.03 11.91
C ASP A 83 -4.10 -5.34 12.81
N SER A 84 -2.81 -5.62 12.61
CA SER A 84 -1.69 -5.02 13.38
C SER A 84 -1.17 -3.68 12.85
N LEU A 85 -1.74 -3.15 11.75
CA LEU A 85 -1.25 -1.92 11.10
C LEU A 85 -1.43 -0.66 11.96
N GLY A 86 -2.25 -0.73 13.01
CA GLY A 86 -2.59 0.40 13.87
C GLY A 86 -3.65 1.32 13.26
N SER A 87 -3.65 2.58 13.70
CA SER A 87 -4.56 3.63 13.18
C SER A 87 -4.00 4.25 11.90
N HIS A 88 -4.77 5.15 11.26
CA HIS A 88 -4.27 5.95 10.14
C HIS A 88 -3.01 6.71 10.55
N PHE A 89 -2.10 6.91 9.60
CA PHE A 89 -0.88 7.65 9.86
C PHE A 89 -1.19 9.15 10.08
N ASN A 90 -1.07 9.58 11.34
CA ASN A 90 -1.50 10.90 11.80
C ASN A 90 -0.45 11.56 12.73
N PRO A 91 0.71 11.98 12.19
CA PRO A 91 1.75 12.64 12.99
C PRO A 91 1.30 13.99 13.54
N SER A 92 0.37 14.68 12.86
CA SER A 92 -0.14 16.00 13.24
C SER A 92 -1.27 15.95 14.28
N ARG A 93 -1.78 14.77 14.64
CA ARG A 93 -2.93 14.57 15.53
C ARG A 93 -4.19 15.34 15.08
N SER A 94 -4.40 15.40 13.77
CA SER A 94 -5.59 15.96 13.14
C SER A 94 -6.79 15.01 13.29
N SER A 95 -8.00 15.51 13.03
CA SER A 95 -9.14 14.63 12.72
C SER A 95 -8.99 14.02 11.32
N HIS A 96 -9.66 12.90 11.10
CA HIS A 96 -9.82 12.32 9.77
C HIS A 96 -10.61 13.27 8.84
N GLY A 97 -10.31 13.24 7.54
CA GLY A 97 -11.05 13.98 6.53
C GLY A 97 -10.70 13.56 5.10
N ALA A 98 -11.38 14.16 4.13
CA ALA A 98 -11.10 13.93 2.70
C ALA A 98 -9.64 14.24 2.32
N LYS A 99 -9.13 13.62 1.26
CA LYS A 99 -7.76 13.85 0.76
C LYS A 99 -7.40 15.32 0.51
N ASP A 100 -8.38 16.11 0.05
CA ASP A 100 -8.20 17.54 -0.26
C ASP A 100 -8.65 18.45 0.89
N ALA A 101 -9.06 17.87 2.03
CA ALA A 101 -9.46 18.66 3.19
C ALA A 101 -8.25 19.30 3.85
N HIS A 102 -8.43 20.53 4.32
CA HIS A 102 -7.40 21.24 5.09
C HIS A 102 -7.06 20.54 6.42
N THR A 103 -8.03 19.83 6.99
CA THR A 103 -7.85 19.00 8.19
C THR A 103 -8.14 17.56 7.82
N ARG A 104 -7.08 16.75 7.82
CA ARG A 104 -7.11 15.30 7.63
C ARG A 104 -5.89 14.68 8.31
N HIS A 105 -5.86 13.36 8.41
CA HIS A 105 -4.60 12.66 8.66
C HIS A 105 -3.70 12.72 7.42
N VAL A 106 -2.39 12.59 7.62
CA VAL A 106 -1.44 12.48 6.51
C VAL A 106 -1.76 11.26 5.64
N GLY A 107 -2.19 10.16 6.24
CA GLY A 107 -2.51 8.92 5.52
C GLY A 107 -3.90 8.83 4.90
N ASP A 108 -4.73 9.88 4.93
CA ASP A 108 -6.13 9.81 4.43
C ASP A 108 -6.19 10.02 2.91
N LEU A 109 -6.07 8.97 2.10
CA LEU A 109 -6.04 9.08 0.63
C LEU A 109 -7.43 9.06 -0.03
N GLY A 110 -8.49 8.82 0.75
CA GLY A 110 -9.89 8.86 0.31
C GLY A 110 -10.37 7.50 -0.17
N ASN A 111 -11.08 7.47 -1.30
CA ASN A 111 -11.68 6.26 -1.86
C ASN A 111 -11.01 5.86 -3.17
N ILE A 112 -10.96 4.54 -3.41
CA ILE A 112 -10.64 3.93 -4.70
C ILE A 112 -11.87 3.16 -5.20
N ASP A 113 -12.18 3.27 -6.49
CA ASP A 113 -13.35 2.64 -7.11
C ASP A 113 -12.89 1.54 -8.07
N CYS A 114 -13.50 0.35 -8.00
CA CYS A 114 -13.25 -0.71 -8.96
C CYS A 114 -14.22 -0.70 -10.14
N ASP A 115 -13.74 -1.24 -11.26
CA ASP A 115 -14.53 -1.42 -12.47
C ASP A 115 -15.53 -2.58 -12.31
N MET A 116 -16.37 -2.79 -13.32
CA MET A 116 -17.38 -3.86 -13.32
C MET A 116 -16.79 -5.28 -13.28
N ASN A 117 -15.47 -5.44 -13.43
CA ASN A 117 -14.77 -6.72 -13.39
C ASN A 117 -14.02 -6.91 -12.05
N GLY A 118 -14.15 -5.97 -11.10
CA GLY A 118 -13.43 -6.02 -9.84
C GLY A 118 -11.95 -5.68 -9.96
N ASN A 119 -11.59 -4.79 -10.90
CA ASN A 119 -10.23 -4.30 -11.11
C ASN A 119 -10.11 -2.81 -10.79
N ILE A 120 -8.92 -2.39 -10.36
CA ILE A 120 -8.53 -0.99 -10.18
C ILE A 120 -7.19 -0.80 -10.90
N ASP A 121 -7.14 0.06 -11.92
CA ASP A 121 -5.89 0.52 -12.53
C ASP A 121 -5.98 2.02 -12.80
N TYR A 122 -5.41 2.83 -11.89
CA TYR A 122 -5.32 4.27 -12.10
C TYR A 122 -4.20 4.93 -11.27
N LYS A 123 -3.95 6.20 -11.61
CA LYS A 123 -2.96 7.05 -10.94
C LYS A 123 -3.61 8.21 -10.19
N MET A 124 -3.07 8.54 -9.02
CA MET A 124 -3.40 9.73 -8.26
C MET A 124 -2.14 10.41 -7.73
N THR A 125 -2.28 11.66 -7.30
CA THR A 125 -1.22 12.42 -6.64
C THR A 125 -1.69 12.93 -5.29
N ASP A 126 -0.77 13.04 -4.34
CA ASP A 126 -1.04 13.59 -3.02
C ASP A 126 0.10 14.52 -2.58
N GLU A 127 -0.25 15.73 -2.14
CA GLU A 127 0.69 16.80 -1.79
C GLU A 127 1.15 16.76 -0.33
N THR A 128 0.54 15.92 0.52
CA THR A 128 0.83 15.89 1.97
C THR A 128 1.72 14.72 2.36
N ILE A 129 1.55 13.56 1.73
CA ILE A 129 2.41 12.40 1.98
C ILE A 129 3.82 12.63 1.43
N SER A 130 4.80 11.91 1.96
CA SER A 130 6.18 11.93 1.47
C SER A 130 6.83 10.55 1.62
N LEU A 131 7.77 10.24 0.74
CA LEU A 131 8.61 9.04 0.80
C LEU A 131 9.94 9.30 1.54
N HIS A 132 10.20 10.52 1.98
CA HIS A 132 11.42 10.87 2.73
C HIS A 132 11.11 11.72 3.97
N GLY A 133 12.14 12.05 4.74
CA GLY A 133 12.02 12.84 5.97
C GLY A 133 11.28 12.14 7.12
N GLU A 134 10.90 12.91 8.13
CA GLU A 134 10.31 12.39 9.37
C GLU A 134 8.90 11.79 9.16
N ASN A 135 8.17 12.31 8.17
CA ASN A 135 6.84 11.84 7.82
C ASN A 135 6.84 10.82 6.67
N SER A 136 8.01 10.24 6.36
CA SER A 136 8.14 9.22 5.32
C SER A 136 7.13 8.08 5.51
N LEU A 137 6.56 7.64 4.39
CA LEU A 137 5.69 6.46 4.33
C LEU A 137 6.48 5.14 4.26
N ILE A 138 7.79 5.18 4.02
CA ILE A 138 8.61 3.96 3.93
C ILE A 138 8.55 3.17 5.25
N GLY A 139 8.25 1.87 5.16
CA GLY A 139 8.07 0.97 6.31
C GLY A 139 6.70 1.07 6.98
N ARG A 140 5.80 1.93 6.48
CA ARG A 140 4.38 1.95 6.85
C ARG A 140 3.60 1.01 5.96
N SER A 141 2.28 1.00 6.10
CA SER A 141 1.40 0.14 5.31
C SER A 141 0.27 0.91 4.66
N ILE A 142 -0.21 0.40 3.54
CA ILE A 142 -1.48 0.81 2.95
C ILE A 142 -2.53 -0.23 3.33
N ALA A 143 -3.74 0.23 3.66
CA ALA A 143 -4.91 -0.62 3.86
C ALA A 143 -6.02 -0.23 2.89
N ILE A 144 -6.71 -1.26 2.39
CA ILE A 144 -7.94 -1.15 1.59
C ILE A 144 -9.07 -1.65 2.48
N HIS A 145 -10.14 -0.88 2.56
CA HIS A 145 -11.29 -1.16 3.42
C HIS A 145 -12.45 -1.83 2.64
N GLU A 146 -13.32 -2.53 3.36
CA GLU A 146 -14.49 -3.20 2.79
C GLU A 146 -15.45 -2.22 2.11
N GLY A 147 -15.72 -1.09 2.78
CA GLY A 147 -16.67 -0.08 2.33
C GLY A 147 -16.01 1.27 2.05
N PRO A 148 -16.82 2.23 1.57
CA PRO A 148 -16.34 3.58 1.28
C PRO A 148 -16.04 4.35 2.57
N ASP A 149 -15.00 5.16 2.49
CA ASP A 149 -14.71 6.25 3.42
C ASP A 149 -15.75 7.38 3.25
N ASP A 150 -16.40 7.76 4.35
CA ASP A 150 -17.36 8.87 4.46
C ASP A 150 -16.70 10.26 4.53
N LEU A 151 -15.37 10.32 4.52
CA LEU A 151 -14.52 11.50 4.45
C LEU A 151 -14.67 12.46 5.63
N GLY A 152 -15.10 11.96 6.79
CA GLY A 152 -15.39 12.77 7.97
C GLY A 152 -16.79 13.42 7.95
N MET A 153 -17.65 13.02 7.01
CA MET A 153 -18.97 13.62 6.80
C MET A 153 -20.14 12.77 7.31
N GLY A 154 -19.87 11.63 7.96
CA GLY A 154 -20.89 10.72 8.49
C GLY A 154 -21.63 11.23 9.74
N GLY A 155 -21.09 12.26 10.40
CA GLY A 155 -21.77 12.92 11.54
C GLY A 155 -21.65 12.19 12.87
N ASP A 156 -20.79 11.18 12.98
CA ASP A 156 -20.46 10.47 14.21
C ASP A 156 -18.94 10.51 14.53
N ALA A 157 -18.57 9.96 15.68
CA ALA A 157 -17.17 9.96 16.13
C ALA A 157 -16.28 8.99 15.32
N GLY A 158 -16.85 7.95 14.71
CA GLY A 158 -16.12 7.01 13.86
C GLY A 158 -15.70 7.67 12.54
N SER A 159 -16.60 8.49 11.98
CA SER A 159 -16.36 9.30 10.79
C SER A 159 -15.12 10.19 10.95
N LEU A 160 -15.04 10.97 12.03
CA LEU A 160 -13.87 11.83 12.31
C LEU A 160 -12.60 11.07 12.75
N LYS A 161 -12.69 9.76 12.95
CA LYS A 161 -11.55 8.93 13.37
C LYS A 161 -10.96 8.08 12.25
N GLY A 162 -11.78 7.64 11.30
CA GLY A 162 -11.32 6.78 10.21
C GLY A 162 -12.38 6.51 9.14
N GLY A 163 -13.31 7.45 8.96
CA GLY A 163 -14.16 7.46 7.77
C GLY A 163 -15.28 6.42 7.72
N ASN A 164 -15.50 5.65 8.79
CA ASN A 164 -16.50 4.56 8.83
C ASN A 164 -16.39 3.55 7.67
N ALA A 165 -15.19 3.36 7.10
CA ALA A 165 -14.96 2.51 5.93
C ALA A 165 -15.08 0.98 6.20
N GLY A 166 -15.32 0.57 7.45
CA GLY A 166 -15.42 -0.84 7.83
C GLY A 166 -14.06 -1.52 8.01
N PRO A 167 -14.02 -2.87 8.03
CA PRO A 167 -12.79 -3.63 8.25
C PRO A 167 -11.79 -3.44 7.10
N LYS A 168 -10.51 -3.67 7.39
CA LYS A 168 -9.44 -3.70 6.39
C LYS A 168 -9.48 -5.05 5.68
N VAL A 169 -9.74 -5.07 4.39
CA VAL A 169 -9.90 -6.30 3.59
C VAL A 169 -8.63 -6.70 2.88
N ALA A 170 -7.70 -5.77 2.66
CA ALA A 170 -6.37 -6.05 2.13
C ALA A 170 -5.36 -4.99 2.59
N CYS A 171 -4.09 -5.33 2.53
CA CYS A 171 -3.02 -4.41 2.90
C CYS A 171 -1.68 -4.77 2.26
N CYS A 172 -0.71 -3.88 2.41
CA CYS A 172 0.68 -4.10 2.03
C CYS A 172 1.61 -3.21 2.85
N VAL A 173 2.90 -3.54 2.88
CA VAL A 173 3.96 -2.70 3.46
C VAL A 173 4.66 -1.93 2.35
N ILE A 174 4.84 -0.63 2.55
CA ILE A 174 5.52 0.26 1.63
C ILE A 174 7.03 0.09 1.79
N ALA A 175 7.68 -0.53 0.80
CA ALA A 175 9.11 -0.76 0.79
C ALA A 175 9.80 0.10 -0.27
N LEU A 176 11.08 0.45 -0.07
CA LEU A 176 11.88 1.08 -1.12
C LEU A 176 11.97 0.16 -2.33
N ALA A 177 11.89 0.74 -3.52
CA ALA A 177 11.88 0.02 -4.78
C ALA A 177 13.03 0.47 -5.69
N ASP A 178 13.50 -0.46 -6.54
CA ASP A 178 14.53 -0.18 -7.54
C ASP A 178 13.88 0.52 -8.75
N PRO A 179 14.31 1.73 -9.14
CA PRO A 179 13.72 2.48 -10.27
C PRO A 179 13.83 1.78 -11.63
N THR A 180 14.67 0.74 -11.75
CA THR A 180 14.91 0.02 -13.01
C THR A 180 13.95 -1.14 -13.28
N HIS A 181 13.14 -1.53 -12.29
CA HIS A 181 12.16 -2.59 -12.44
C HIS A 181 10.79 -2.00 -12.75
N ASP A 182 10.06 -2.62 -13.68
CA ASP A 182 8.64 -2.34 -13.81
C ASP A 182 7.87 -3.11 -12.75
N HIS A 183 7.50 -2.39 -11.69
CA HIS A 183 6.83 -2.93 -10.52
C HIS A 183 5.33 -3.20 -10.73
N LEU A 184 4.78 -2.84 -11.90
CA LEU A 184 3.36 -2.94 -12.22
C LEU A 184 3.08 -3.88 -13.39
N HIS A 185 4.05 -4.10 -14.28
CA HIS A 185 3.94 -5.06 -15.38
C HIS A 185 3.68 -6.49 -14.93
N SER A 186 4.12 -6.90 -13.73
CA SER A 186 3.80 -8.22 -13.17
C SER A 186 2.31 -8.44 -12.84
N PHE A 187 1.48 -7.40 -12.91
CA PHE A 187 0.05 -7.47 -12.57
C PHE A 187 -0.89 -7.01 -13.70
N ASN A 188 -0.35 -6.43 -14.78
CA ASN A 188 -1.14 -6.02 -15.94
C ASN A 188 -1.15 -7.10 -17.02
N SER A 189 -2.23 -7.90 -17.01
CA SER A 189 -2.70 -8.81 -18.07
C SER A 189 -1.81 -10.01 -18.46
N ASP A 190 -2.43 -11.20 -18.40
CA ASP A 190 -2.08 -12.46 -19.10
C ASP A 190 -1.00 -13.41 -18.55
N ASP A 191 -0.19 -13.06 -17.54
CA ASP A 191 0.90 -13.94 -17.06
C ASP A 191 0.61 -14.78 -15.78
N GLN A 192 -0.66 -15.09 -15.49
CA GLN A 192 -1.00 -16.06 -14.42
C GLN A 192 -0.76 -17.54 -14.76
N GLU A 193 0.02 -17.86 -15.80
CA GLU A 193 0.55 -19.23 -16.04
C GLU A 193 2.01 -19.42 -15.60
N GLY A 194 2.59 -18.48 -14.83
CA GLY A 194 4.03 -18.44 -14.58
C GLY A 194 4.58 -18.87 -13.22
N VAL A 195 3.77 -19.13 -12.18
CA VAL A 195 4.32 -19.56 -10.87
C VAL A 195 4.62 -21.06 -10.87
N ALA A 196 5.64 -21.43 -11.64
CA ALA A 196 6.25 -22.75 -11.60
C ALA A 196 7.03 -22.92 -10.29
N LYS A 197 6.48 -23.75 -9.39
CA LYS A 197 7.15 -24.61 -8.40
C LYS A 197 8.60 -24.23 -8.08
N HIS A 198 8.81 -23.53 -6.96
CA HIS A 198 10.10 -23.58 -6.28
C HIS A 198 10.25 -24.98 -5.66
N GLU A 199 10.94 -25.88 -6.36
CA GLU A 199 11.35 -27.15 -5.77
C GLU A 199 12.29 -26.87 -4.59
N GLY A 200 11.91 -27.39 -3.43
CA GLY A 200 12.73 -27.35 -2.22
C GLY A 200 13.94 -28.26 -2.38
N HIS A 201 15.10 -27.68 -2.64
CA HIS A 201 16.37 -28.36 -2.46
C HIS A 201 16.78 -28.26 -0.97
N THR A 202 16.36 -29.22 -0.16
CA THR A 202 17.01 -29.51 1.13
C THR A 202 17.45 -30.97 1.15
N GLY A 203 18.56 -31.26 0.48
CA GLY A 203 19.29 -32.51 0.64
C GLY A 203 20.08 -32.49 1.95
N LEU A 204 19.44 -32.80 3.07
CA LEU A 204 20.13 -33.07 4.34
C LEU A 204 20.59 -34.54 4.32
N HIS A 205 21.87 -34.78 4.03
CA HIS A 205 22.49 -36.10 4.15
C HIS A 205 22.66 -36.44 5.64
N ILE A 206 21.76 -37.28 6.17
CA ILE A 206 21.96 -37.95 7.45
C ILE A 206 22.75 -39.25 7.21
N HIS A 207 23.99 -39.30 7.70
CA HIS A 207 24.75 -40.54 7.77
C HIS A 207 24.20 -41.39 8.92
N GLU A 208 23.47 -42.46 8.59
CA GLU A 208 23.16 -43.53 9.53
C GLU A 208 24.45 -44.27 9.91
N VAL A 209 24.84 -44.19 11.18
CA VAL A 209 25.78 -45.13 11.79
C VAL A 209 24.98 -46.35 12.20
N LYS A 210 25.17 -47.46 11.49
CA LYS A 210 24.61 -48.77 11.90
C LYS A 210 25.43 -49.35 13.07
N PRO A 211 24.77 -50.14 13.95
CA PRO A 211 25.37 -50.67 15.18
C PRO A 211 26.49 -51.69 14.96
#